data_AF-A0A1G1AP00-F1
#
_entry.id   AF-A0A1G1AP00-F1
#
_cell.length_a   1.000
_cell.length_b   1.000
_cell.length_c   1.000
_cell.angle_alpha   90.00
_cell.angle_beta   90.00
_cell.angle_gamma   90.00
#
_symmetry.space_group_name_H-M   'P 1'
#
loop_
_entity.id
_entity.type
_entity.pdbx_description
1 polymer ?
#
loop_
_entity_poly.entity_id
_entity_poly.type
_entity_poly.pdbx_seq_one_letter_code
_entity_poly.pdbx_strand_id
1 'polypeptide(L)'
;MQPPVMTFPAHAAPLGMTFLDKATFPGEYRSDALVALHGSWNRRQPSGYKLVRVHFEAGKPVKTSDFASGWLSERGAWGRPVDVVTGPDGAVYLSDDRAGMIYRITYRSAKP
;
A
#
# COMPACT_ATOMS: atom_id res chain seq x y z
N MET A 1 -23.06 14.17 -8.98
CA MET A 1 -21.88 13.28 -8.85
C MET A 1 -20.96 13.86 -7.80
N GLN A 2 -20.49 13.06 -6.85
CA GLN A 2 -19.55 13.51 -5.82
C GLN A 2 -18.11 13.32 -6.35
N PRO A 3 -17.22 14.32 -6.23
CA PRO A 3 -15.83 14.17 -6.63
C PRO A 3 -15.11 13.15 -5.73
N PRO A 4 -14.03 12.51 -6.22
CA PRO A 4 -13.21 11.64 -5.37
C PRO A 4 -12.63 12.44 -4.21
N VAL A 5 -12.57 11.82 -3.03
CA VAL A 5 -12.02 12.45 -1.80
C VAL A 5 -10.49 12.49 -1.78
N MET A 6 -9.84 11.67 -2.60
CA MET A 6 -8.40 11.59 -2.74
C MET A 6 -8.06 10.98 -4.10
N THR A 7 -6.91 11.36 -4.64
CA THR A 7 -6.40 10.85 -5.91
C THR A 7 -4.98 10.31 -5.75
N PHE A 8 -4.60 9.40 -6.65
CA PHE A 8 -3.24 8.90 -6.78
C PHE A 8 -2.59 9.41 -8.07
N PRO A 9 -1.27 9.33 -8.20
CA PRO A 9 -0.60 9.66 -9.46
C PRO A 9 -1.22 8.91 -10.63
N ALA A 10 -1.35 9.61 -11.77
CA ALA A 10 -1.86 9.01 -12.98
C ALA A 10 -1.09 7.73 -13.34
N HIS A 11 -1.82 6.72 -13.81
CA HIS A 11 -1.32 5.40 -14.18
C HIS A 11 -0.70 4.57 -13.04
N ALA A 12 -0.82 4.96 -11.78
CA ALA A 12 -0.27 4.17 -10.66
C ALA A 12 -0.98 2.82 -10.43
N ALA A 13 -2.15 2.62 -11.04
CA ALA A 13 -2.94 1.39 -11.02
C ALA A 13 -3.19 0.86 -9.59
N PRO A 14 -3.99 1.55 -8.76
CA PRO A 14 -4.42 1.01 -7.47
C PRO A 14 -5.32 -0.21 -7.70
N LEU A 15 -4.92 -1.38 -7.20
CA LEU A 15 -5.66 -2.64 -7.42
C LEU A 15 -6.25 -3.24 -6.14
N GLY A 16 -5.69 -2.92 -4.97
CA GLY A 16 -6.19 -3.44 -3.70
C GLY A 16 -6.02 -2.46 -2.55
N MET A 17 -6.87 -2.61 -1.53
CA MET A 17 -6.92 -1.73 -0.37
C MET A 17 -7.45 -2.44 0.87
N THR A 18 -6.85 -2.15 2.03
CA THR A 18 -7.38 -2.57 3.33
C THR A 18 -7.25 -1.45 4.36
N PHE A 19 -8.23 -1.33 5.26
CA PHE A 19 -8.05 -0.58 6.50
C PHE A 19 -7.24 -1.39 7.52
N LEU A 20 -6.53 -0.70 8.40
CA LEU A 20 -5.59 -1.27 9.36
C LEU A 20 -6.19 -1.48 10.77
N ASP A 21 -7.51 -1.39 10.93
CA ASP A 21 -8.18 -1.54 12.23
C ASP A 21 -7.89 -2.88 12.93
N LYS A 22 -7.65 -3.92 12.14
CA LYS A 22 -7.36 -5.29 12.59
C LYS A 22 -5.86 -5.59 12.69
N ALA A 23 -4.98 -4.67 12.25
CA ALA A 23 -3.55 -4.92 12.22
C ALA A 23 -2.93 -4.72 13.61
N THR A 24 -1.90 -5.51 13.94
CA THR A 24 -1.15 -5.37 15.21
C THR A 24 -0.05 -4.30 15.11
N PHE A 25 -0.29 -3.25 14.34
CA PHE A 25 0.61 -2.11 14.20
C PHE A 25 0.40 -1.11 15.35
N PRO A 26 1.34 -0.17 15.57
CA PRO A 26 1.17 0.89 16.56
C PRO A 26 -0.13 1.68 16.38
N GLY A 27 -0.63 2.26 17.47
CA GLY A 27 -1.93 2.93 17.51
C GLY A 27 -2.12 4.02 16.46
N GLU A 28 -1.03 4.67 16.03
CA GLU A 28 -1.05 5.67 14.96
C GLU A 28 -1.54 5.13 13.61
N TYR A 29 -1.46 3.82 13.35
CA TYR A 29 -1.90 3.18 12.11
C TYR A 29 -3.39 2.81 12.14
N ARG A 30 -4.06 2.90 13.28
CA ARG A 30 -5.49 2.57 13.37
C ARG A 30 -6.29 3.53 12.49
N SER A 31 -7.35 3.03 11.87
CA SER A 31 -8.20 3.77 10.92
C SER A 31 -7.54 4.18 9.61
N ASP A 32 -6.22 4.01 9.45
CA ASP A 32 -5.55 4.26 8.18
C ASP A 32 -5.77 3.12 7.20
N ALA A 33 -5.57 3.39 5.91
CA ALA A 33 -5.65 2.40 4.86
C ALA A 33 -4.30 2.18 4.19
N LEU A 34 -4.07 0.96 3.73
CA LEU A 34 -3.01 0.64 2.77
C LEU A 34 -3.62 0.44 1.39
N VAL A 35 -2.96 0.95 0.36
CA VAL A 35 -3.36 0.78 -1.04
C VAL A 35 -2.17 0.25 -1.85
N ALA A 36 -2.38 -0.86 -2.53
CA ALA A 36 -1.39 -1.47 -3.41
C ALA A 36 -1.43 -0.82 -4.80
N LEU A 37 -0.32 -0.18 -5.18
CA LEU A 37 -0.14 0.47 -6.48
C LEU A 37 0.67 -0.45 -7.40
N HIS A 38 0.00 -1.08 -8.37
CA HIS A 38 0.55 -2.10 -9.26
C HIS A 38 1.56 -1.57 -10.26
N GLY A 39 1.46 -0.28 -10.59
CA GLY A 39 2.44 0.42 -11.39
C GLY A 39 2.07 0.62 -12.86
N SER A 40 2.55 1.71 -13.43
CA SER A 40 2.22 2.16 -14.78
C SER A 40 2.88 1.29 -15.85
N TRP A 41 2.12 0.88 -16.86
CA TRP A 41 2.66 0.26 -18.09
C TRP A 41 2.81 1.27 -19.26
N ASN A 42 2.04 2.37 -19.25
CA ASN A 42 1.97 3.34 -20.35
C ASN A 42 2.36 4.76 -19.91
N ARG A 43 3.56 4.93 -19.36
CA ARG A 43 4.08 6.23 -18.92
C ARG A 43 5.59 6.30 -19.10
N ARG A 44 6.12 7.43 -19.60
CA ARG A 44 7.57 7.64 -19.78
C ARG A 44 8.33 7.64 -18.45
N GLN A 45 7.81 8.35 -17.46
CA GLN A 45 8.29 8.29 -16.08
C GLN A 45 7.38 7.35 -15.31
N PRO A 46 7.83 6.17 -14.86
CA PRO A 46 6.96 5.22 -14.19
C PRO A 46 6.36 5.78 -12.89
N SER A 47 5.16 5.32 -12.52
CA SER A 47 4.48 5.63 -11.25
C SER A 47 3.89 4.37 -10.65
N GLY A 48 3.65 4.36 -9.33
CA GLY A 48 3.19 3.17 -8.59
C GLY A 48 4.35 2.28 -8.14
N TYR A 49 4.18 0.96 -8.23
CA TYR A 49 5.17 -0.05 -7.78
C TYR A 49 5.48 0.04 -6.28
N LYS A 50 4.43 0.21 -5.47
CA LYS A 50 4.56 0.38 -4.01
C LYS A 50 3.26 0.13 -3.27
N LEU A 51 3.41 -0.05 -1.97
CA LEU A 51 2.32 -0.01 -1.00
C LEU A 51 2.32 1.38 -0.36
N VAL A 52 1.19 2.10 -0.45
CA VAL A 52 1.04 3.43 0.14
C VAL A 52 0.10 3.40 1.33
N ARG A 53 0.38 4.21 2.34
CA ARG A 53 -0.49 4.48 3.48
C ARG A 53 -1.30 5.74 3.21
N VAL A 54 -2.61 5.63 3.29
CA VAL A 54 -3.55 6.76 3.34
C VAL A 54 -3.82 7.07 4.80
N HIS A 55 -3.45 8.28 5.21
CA HIS A 55 -3.62 8.75 6.59
C HIS A 55 -5.03 9.31 6.74
N PHE A 56 -5.72 8.91 7.82
CA PHE A 56 -7.06 9.35 8.15
C PHE A 56 -7.07 10.19 9.43
N GLU A 57 -7.78 11.31 9.38
CA GLU A 57 -8.08 12.14 10.55
C GLU A 57 -9.59 12.38 10.59
N ALA A 58 -10.22 12.12 11.74
CA ALA A 58 -11.67 12.24 11.93
C ALA A 58 -12.51 11.58 10.81
N GLY A 59 -12.07 10.40 10.34
CA GLY A 59 -12.76 9.63 9.29
C GLY A 59 -12.56 10.16 7.87
N LYS A 60 -11.66 11.13 7.65
CA LYS A 60 -11.36 11.68 6.32
C LYS A 60 -9.90 11.43 5.94
N PRO A 61 -9.61 11.06 4.68
CA PRO A 61 -8.24 10.91 4.22
C PRO A 61 -7.58 12.29 4.08
N VAL A 62 -6.40 12.48 4.67
CA VAL A 62 -5.72 13.79 4.71
C VAL A 62 -4.42 13.84 3.91
N LYS A 63 -3.69 12.73 3.81
CA LYS A 63 -2.45 12.62 3.02
C LYS A 63 -2.12 11.17 2.67
N THR A 64 -1.16 11.01 1.76
CA THR A 64 -0.56 9.70 1.46
C THR A 64 0.92 9.71 1.80
N SER A 65 1.46 8.55 2.18
CA SER A 65 2.91 8.33 2.30
C SER A 65 3.27 6.94 1.79
N ASP A 66 4.51 6.75 1.38
CA ASP A 66 5.01 5.42 1.06
C ASP A 66 5.08 4.59 2.34
N PHE A 67 4.50 3.38 2.31
CA PHE A 67 4.56 2.43 3.42
C PHE A 67 5.63 1.36 3.16
N ALA A 68 5.65 0.83 1.94
CA ALA A 68 6.73 -0.01 1.44
C ALA A 68 6.95 0.31 -0.04
N SER A 69 8.21 0.43 -0.45
CA SER A 69 8.61 0.74 -1.83
C SER A 69 9.84 -0.08 -2.22
N GLY A 70 10.31 0.08 -3.47
CA GLY A 70 11.51 -0.61 -3.97
C GLY A 70 11.25 -1.63 -5.07
N TRP A 71 9.98 -1.93 -5.39
CA TRP A 71 9.61 -2.82 -6.51
C TRP A 71 10.02 -2.27 -7.88
N LEU A 72 10.16 -0.95 -8.01
CA LEU A 72 10.76 -0.30 -9.17
C LEU A 72 12.22 0.05 -8.88
N SER A 73 13.13 -0.44 -9.72
CA SER A 73 14.56 -0.16 -9.66
C SER A 73 15.06 0.50 -10.95
N GLU A 74 16.33 0.87 -10.99
CA GLU A 74 16.98 1.33 -12.23
C GLU A 74 16.94 0.28 -13.36
N ARG A 75 16.86 -1.01 -13.00
CA ARG A 75 16.72 -2.13 -13.95
C ARG A 75 15.26 -2.40 -14.36
N GLY A 76 14.34 -1.53 -13.94
CA GLY A 76 12.91 -1.70 -14.11
C GLY A 76 12.25 -2.36 -12.91
N ALA A 77 10.95 -2.67 -13.08
CA ALA A 77 10.17 -3.26 -12.01
C ALA A 77 10.46 -4.76 -11.88
N TRP A 78 10.84 -5.21 -10.69
CA TRP A 78 11.06 -6.64 -10.40
C TRP A 78 9.83 -7.30 -9.77
N GLY A 79 8.87 -6.51 -9.29
CA GLY A 79 7.56 -6.99 -8.87
C GLY A 79 6.48 -5.91 -9.00
N ARG A 80 5.23 -6.30 -8.75
CA ARG A 80 4.03 -5.49 -8.96
C ARG A 80 2.98 -5.79 -7.87
N PRO A 81 2.86 -4.93 -6.85
CA PRO A 81 1.85 -5.07 -5.80
C PRO A 81 0.43 -5.14 -6.34
N VAL A 82 -0.37 -6.15 -5.97
CA VAL A 82 -1.75 -6.34 -6.43
C VAL A 82 -2.76 -6.02 -5.34
N ASP A 83 -2.96 -6.95 -4.41
CA ASP A 83 -3.94 -6.82 -3.33
C ASP A 83 -3.29 -6.91 -1.95
N VAL A 84 -3.88 -6.19 -1.00
CA VAL A 84 -3.40 -6.06 0.37
C VAL A 84 -4.53 -6.33 1.36
N VAL A 85 -4.29 -7.21 2.32
CA VAL A 85 -5.27 -7.61 3.34
C VAL A 85 -4.64 -7.76 4.72
N THR A 86 -5.41 -7.50 5.76
CA THR A 86 -5.01 -7.83 7.14
C THR A 86 -5.47 -9.25 7.46
N GLY A 87 -4.52 -10.13 7.79
CA GLY A 87 -4.79 -11.51 8.18
C GLY A 87 -5.32 -11.66 9.61
N PRO A 88 -5.81 -12.85 9.98
CA PRO A 88 -6.33 -13.12 11.32
C PRO A 88 -5.26 -13.06 12.43
N ASP A 89 -3.99 -13.15 12.07
CA ASP A 89 -2.84 -12.98 12.95
C ASP A 89 -2.45 -11.51 13.14
N GLY A 90 -3.21 -10.57 12.57
CA GLY A 90 -2.96 -9.14 12.63
C GLY A 90 -1.77 -8.66 11.77
N ALA A 91 -1.18 -9.55 10.96
CA ALA A 91 -0.19 -9.18 9.96
C ALA A 91 -0.87 -8.63 8.70
N VAL A 92 -0.14 -7.80 7.95
CA VAL A 92 -0.56 -7.36 6.61
C VAL A 92 0.05 -8.29 5.57
N TYR A 93 -0.76 -8.78 4.63
CA TYR A 93 -0.34 -9.60 3.51
C TYR A 93 -0.49 -8.81 2.22
N LEU A 94 0.57 -8.77 1.41
CA LEU A 94 0.59 -8.12 0.10
C LEU A 94 0.91 -9.15 -0.97
N SER A 95 0.07 -9.24 -1.99
CA SER A 95 0.32 -10.08 -3.17
C SER A 95 1.09 -9.35 -4.26
N ASP A 96 1.91 -10.10 -5.00
CA ASP A 96 2.69 -9.61 -6.14
C ASP A 96 2.68 -10.63 -7.27
N ASP A 97 1.97 -10.29 -8.34
CA ASP A 97 1.75 -11.17 -9.49
C ASP A 97 2.98 -11.33 -10.38
N ARG A 98 3.84 -10.31 -10.45
CA ARG A 98 5.05 -10.35 -11.27
C ARG A 98 6.17 -11.13 -10.60
N ALA A 99 6.32 -10.98 -9.29
CA ALA A 99 7.32 -11.73 -8.53
C ALA A 99 6.83 -13.14 -8.14
N GLY A 100 5.51 -13.40 -8.19
CA GLY A 100 4.92 -14.65 -7.73
C GLY A 100 5.03 -14.82 -6.21
N MET A 101 4.91 -13.72 -5.46
CA MET A 101 5.21 -13.67 -4.02
C MET A 101 4.00 -13.18 -3.21
N ILE A 102 3.94 -13.63 -1.95
CA ILE A 102 3.12 -13.02 -0.90
C ILE A 102 4.07 -12.50 0.18
N TYR A 103 4.03 -11.19 0.44
CA TYR A 103 4.78 -10.57 1.53
C TYR A 103 3.93 -10.55 2.79
N ARG A 104 4.50 -11.04 3.90
CA ARG A 104 3.91 -10.91 5.24
C ARG A 104 4.63 -9.81 6.00
N ILE A 105 3.90 -8.75 6.36
CA ILE A 105 4.42 -7.55 7.01
C ILE A 105 3.91 -7.54 8.45
N THR A 106 4.84 -7.54 9.40
CA THR A 106 4.54 -7.54 10.84
C THR A 106 5.29 -6.42 11.52
N TYR A 107 4.66 -5.78 12.50
CA TYR A 107 5.35 -4.90 13.43
C TYR A 107 5.92 -5.73 14.58
N ARG A 108 7.20 -5.55 14.89
CA ARG A 108 7.83 -6.04 16.12
C ARG A 108 8.26 -4.82 16.92
N SER A 109 7.69 -4.64 18.11
CA SER A 109 8.23 -3.68 19.06
C SER A 109 9.69 -4.06 19.34
N ALA A 110 10.62 -3.13 19.13
CA ALA A 110 11.94 -3.30 19.72
C ALA A 110 11.74 -3.41 21.24
N LYS A 111 12.21 -4.51 21.82
CA LYS A 111 12.23 -4.64 23.28
C LYS A 111 13.13 -3.50 23.80
N PRO A 112 12.70 -2.71 24.81
CA PRO A 112 13.59 -1.74 25.44
C PRO A 112 14.82 -2.41 26.02
#